data_AF-I1J0P5-F1
#
_entry.id   AF-I1J0P5-F1
#
_cell.length_a   1.000
_cell.length_b   1.000
_cell.length_c   1.000
_cell.angle_alpha   90.00
_cell.angle_beta   90.00
_cell.angle_gamma   90.00
#
_symmetry.space_group_name_H-M   'P 1'
#
loop_
_entity.id
_entity.type
_entity.pdbx_description
1 polymer ?
#
loop_
_entity_poly.entity_id
_entity_poly.type
_entity_poly.pdbx_seq_one_letter_code
_entity_poly.pdbx_strand_id
1 'polypeptide(L)'
;MEMTGAKNGGGGQEWRVTVPEGASVTVEHEACLAARAWAWLASCVAMLGAKVCGLGERVWKIGADDPRRAVHGLKVGLALALVSVFYYTRPLYDGVGGAAMWAIMTVVVIFEYTVGGCVYKGFNRAAATVSAGAIALGVHWIASHAGHTFEPFIRSGSVFLLASLATFSRFIPTVKARFDYGVTIFILTYSLVAVSGYRVSTVLAMAQQRVCTVGIGISMCLSVATFVCPVWAGQELHGLTARNMSNLAGAVEACVEDYFAEGTDQYKQHSSSAAKAEGYKCVLGSKASEDAQANLARWEPAHGRFGFRHPYEQYKSVGAAMRRCAYCVEALRGCVRSSGYSEESTQAPEDDDQHAVKRHLAGACTSVAQQCARVMREAAGSVGAMEISRIGMELAVAEMNAAVQELQCDLRALPSKLAAEGKEEEESAVMDAVQLFTVTSLLIEVSARVEGVVEAVETLACLAGFRSLDVKAEASDGMDAKVQDYVQV
;
A
#
# COMPACT_ATOMS: atom_id res chain seq x y z
N MET A 1 -20.66 -2.13 82.13
CA MET A 1 -20.45 -1.82 83.56
C MET A 1 -19.17 -2.52 83.95
N GLU A 2 -18.08 -1.76 84.07
CA GLU A 2 -16.80 -2.28 84.55
C GLU A 2 -16.94 -2.74 86.00
N MET A 3 -16.26 -3.84 86.37
CA MET A 3 -15.13 -3.78 87.31
C MET A 3 -14.70 -5.18 87.74
N THR A 4 -13.38 -5.31 87.77
CA THR A 4 -12.53 -6.44 88.12
C THR A 4 -12.50 -6.80 89.60
N GLY A 5 -12.15 -8.05 89.90
CA GLY A 5 -11.52 -8.49 91.15
C GLY A 5 -11.95 -9.90 91.56
N ALA A 6 -11.16 -10.78 92.18
CA ALA A 6 -9.73 -10.94 92.42
C ALA A 6 -9.56 -12.38 92.97
N LYS A 7 -8.34 -12.90 92.86
CA LYS A 7 -7.90 -14.27 93.22
C LYS A 7 -8.03 -14.63 94.71
N ASN A 8 -8.34 -15.91 94.96
CA ASN A 8 -7.60 -16.91 95.77
C ASN A 8 -8.60 -18.05 96.08
N GLY A 9 -8.30 -19.35 96.11
CA GLY A 9 -7.07 -20.14 96.01
C GLY A 9 -7.39 -21.52 96.59
N GLY A 10 -6.71 -22.57 96.12
CA GLY A 10 -6.50 -23.80 96.90
C GLY A 10 -7.29 -25.05 96.51
N GLY A 11 -6.57 -26.01 95.89
CA GLY A 11 -6.53 -27.40 96.36
C GLY A 11 -7.50 -28.40 95.75
N GLY A 12 -6.97 -29.35 94.97
CA GLY A 12 -7.63 -30.64 94.72
C GLY A 12 -7.22 -31.32 93.40
N GLN A 13 -6.27 -32.25 93.49
CA GLN A 13 -5.94 -33.31 92.51
C GLN A 13 -7.22 -34.11 92.13
N GLU A 14 -7.37 -34.88 91.05
CA GLU A 14 -6.59 -35.47 89.96
C GLU A 14 -7.65 -35.77 88.86
N TRP A 15 -7.37 -35.85 87.55
CA TRP A 15 -7.10 -37.11 86.85
C TRP A 15 -6.68 -36.80 85.41
N ARG A 16 -5.65 -37.52 84.96
CA ARG A 16 -4.81 -37.28 83.79
C ARG A 16 -5.52 -37.71 82.50
N VAL A 17 -5.62 -36.80 81.53
CA VAL A 17 -6.12 -37.07 80.17
C VAL A 17 -4.98 -37.61 79.31
N THR A 18 -5.15 -38.82 78.76
CA THR A 18 -4.26 -39.38 77.74
C THR A 18 -4.62 -38.80 76.37
N VAL A 19 -3.74 -37.96 75.84
CA VAL A 19 -3.76 -37.48 74.44
C VAL A 19 -3.07 -38.54 73.57
N PRO A 20 -3.68 -39.01 72.47
CA PRO A 20 -2.96 -39.82 71.49
C PRO A 20 -2.03 -38.93 70.67
N GLU A 21 -0.72 -39.18 70.78
CA GLU A 21 0.28 -38.70 69.83
C GLU A 21 0.03 -39.34 68.45
N GLY A 22 0.00 -38.53 67.40
CA GLY A 22 0.01 -39.01 66.02
C GLY A 22 -1.04 -38.41 65.09
N ALA A 23 -1.08 -37.07 64.99
CA ALA A 23 -1.70 -36.42 63.84
C ALA A 23 -0.69 -35.43 63.25
N SER A 24 -0.06 -35.84 62.15
CA SER A 24 0.81 -35.00 61.32
C SER A 24 -0.03 -33.92 60.64
N VAL A 25 -0.23 -32.80 61.32
CA VAL A 25 -0.82 -31.59 60.74
C VAL A 25 0.31 -30.72 60.22
N THR A 26 0.90 -31.09 59.07
CA THR A 26 1.80 -30.23 58.25
C THR A 26 2.26 -30.94 56.98
N VAL A 27 1.36 -31.28 56.04
CA VAL A 27 1.77 -31.60 54.64
C VAL A 27 0.72 -31.18 53.59
N GLU A 28 -0.57 -31.09 53.93
CA GLU A 28 -1.60 -30.83 52.90
C GLU A 28 -1.63 -29.38 52.37
N HIS A 29 -1.20 -28.38 53.16
CA HIS A 29 -1.26 -26.98 52.73
C HIS A 29 -0.18 -26.63 51.69
N GLU A 30 1.01 -27.22 51.78
CA GLU A 30 2.10 -26.96 50.81
C GLU A 30 1.88 -27.70 49.48
N ALA A 31 1.37 -28.94 49.53
CA ALA A 31 0.99 -29.69 48.33
C ALA A 31 -0.12 -28.98 47.53
N CYS A 32 -1.08 -28.35 48.22
CA CYS A 32 -2.16 -27.59 47.60
C CYS A 32 -1.66 -26.27 46.96
N LEU A 33 -0.71 -25.57 47.59
CA LEU A 33 -0.10 -24.37 47.03
C LEU A 33 0.80 -24.69 45.82
N ALA A 34 1.59 -25.76 45.90
CA ALA A 34 2.40 -26.23 44.79
C ALA A 34 1.53 -26.71 43.62
N ALA A 35 0.45 -27.44 43.88
CA ALA A 35 -0.51 -27.86 42.86
C ALA A 35 -1.22 -26.66 42.19
N ARG A 36 -1.58 -25.63 42.96
CA ARG A 36 -2.15 -24.38 42.44
C ARG A 36 -1.15 -23.60 41.60
N ALA A 37 0.12 -23.53 42.02
CA ALA A 37 1.19 -22.90 41.26
C ALA A 37 1.48 -23.65 39.94
N TRP A 38 1.48 -24.98 39.97
CA TRP A 38 1.61 -25.83 38.78
C TRP A 38 0.43 -25.69 37.82
N ALA A 39 -0.81 -25.65 38.33
CA ALA A 39 -2.00 -25.42 37.52
C ALA A 39 -1.99 -24.02 36.89
N TRP A 40 -1.55 -23.00 37.63
CA TRP A 40 -1.37 -21.65 37.13
C TRP A 40 -0.31 -21.59 36.02
N LEU A 41 0.86 -22.22 36.22
CA LEU A 41 1.91 -22.32 35.20
C LEU A 41 1.44 -23.07 33.95
N ALA A 42 0.76 -24.20 34.10
CA ALA A 42 0.21 -24.96 32.99
C ALA A 42 -0.83 -24.14 32.20
N SER A 43 -1.68 -23.38 32.90
CA SER A 43 -2.64 -22.45 32.28
C SER A 43 -1.94 -21.30 31.53
N CYS A 44 -0.87 -20.74 32.10
CA CYS A 44 -0.05 -19.75 31.42
C CYS A 44 0.62 -20.31 30.15
N VAL A 45 1.16 -21.54 30.20
CA VAL A 45 1.76 -22.21 29.04
C VAL A 45 0.69 -22.50 27.98
N ALA A 46 -0.49 -22.97 28.38
CA ALA A 46 -1.60 -23.21 27.46
C ALA A 46 -2.11 -21.92 26.81
N MET A 47 -2.22 -20.82 27.57
CA MET A 47 -2.61 -19.51 27.07
C MET A 47 -1.55 -18.94 26.11
N LEU A 48 -0.27 -19.12 26.41
CA LEU A 48 0.82 -18.78 25.49
C LEU A 48 0.75 -19.64 24.22
N GLY A 49 0.53 -20.95 24.35
CA GLY A 49 0.33 -21.86 23.22
C GLY A 49 -0.83 -21.44 22.32
N ALA A 50 -2.00 -21.13 22.89
CA ALA A 50 -3.16 -20.66 22.14
C ALA A 50 -2.92 -19.31 21.45
N LYS A 51 -2.20 -18.38 22.10
CA LYS A 51 -1.78 -17.12 21.47
C LYS A 51 -0.79 -17.34 20.32
N VAL A 52 0.14 -18.27 20.46
CA VAL A 52 1.09 -18.65 19.40
C VAL A 52 0.38 -19.33 18.23
N CYS A 53 -0.57 -20.23 18.50
CA CYS A 53 -1.40 -20.85 17.46
C CYS A 53 -2.25 -19.81 16.71
N GLY A 54 -2.93 -18.91 17.44
CA GLY A 54 -3.71 -17.83 16.83
C GLY A 54 -2.84 -16.83 16.04
N LEU A 55 -1.61 -16.58 16.48
CA LEU A 55 -0.63 -15.81 15.71
C LEU A 55 -0.19 -16.58 14.46
N GLY A 56 0.05 -17.88 14.58
CA GLY A 56 0.42 -18.76 13.48
C GLY A 56 -0.64 -18.82 12.40
N GLU A 57 -1.92 -18.92 12.77
CA GLU A 57 -3.04 -18.90 11.84
C GLU A 57 -3.16 -17.55 11.11
N ARG A 58 -2.93 -16.42 11.81
CA ARG A 58 -2.86 -15.10 11.16
C ARG A 58 -1.68 -14.98 10.21
N VAL A 59 -0.49 -15.46 10.59
CA VAL A 59 0.71 -15.46 9.73
C VAL A 59 0.49 -16.35 8.52
N TRP A 60 -0.11 -17.52 8.70
CA TRP A 60 -0.50 -18.43 7.62
C TRP A 60 -1.47 -17.74 6.67
N LYS A 61 -2.50 -17.09 7.20
CA LYS A 61 -3.45 -16.32 6.39
C LYS A 61 -2.77 -15.19 5.61
N ILE A 62 -1.88 -14.43 6.24
CA ILE A 62 -1.10 -13.37 5.56
C ILE A 62 -0.23 -13.94 4.42
N GLY A 63 0.39 -15.10 4.65
CA GLY A 63 1.22 -15.77 3.64
C GLY A 63 0.41 -16.43 2.51
N ALA A 64 -0.77 -16.96 2.82
CA ALA A 64 -1.68 -17.57 1.86
C ALA A 64 -2.41 -16.53 1.01
N ASP A 65 -2.80 -15.40 1.60
CA ASP A 65 -3.47 -14.29 0.91
C ASP A 65 -2.52 -13.54 -0.04
N ASP A 66 -1.22 -13.47 0.30
CA ASP A 66 -0.19 -12.85 -0.53
C ASP A 66 1.14 -13.65 -0.52
N PRO A 67 1.28 -14.68 -1.38
CA PRO A 67 2.46 -15.54 -1.40
C PRO A 67 3.75 -14.77 -1.69
N ARG A 68 3.66 -13.57 -2.30
CA ARG A 68 4.82 -12.73 -2.59
C ARG A 68 5.45 -12.19 -1.31
N ARG A 69 4.67 -11.96 -0.25
CA ARG A 69 5.19 -11.53 1.07
C ARG A 69 5.96 -12.64 1.77
N ALA A 70 5.46 -13.86 1.69
CA ALA A 70 6.18 -15.03 2.21
C ALA A 70 7.51 -15.24 1.47
N VAL A 71 7.49 -15.15 0.15
CA VAL A 71 8.71 -15.21 -0.67
C VAL A 71 9.67 -14.08 -0.32
N HIS A 72 9.19 -12.85 -0.10
CA HIS A 72 10.05 -11.74 0.34
C HIS A 72 10.72 -12.03 1.69
N GLY A 73 9.99 -12.54 2.69
CA GLY A 73 10.58 -12.96 3.97
C GLY A 73 11.67 -14.03 3.79
N LEU A 74 11.42 -15.02 2.93
CA LEU A 74 12.42 -16.04 2.59
C LEU A 74 13.66 -15.44 1.91
N LYS A 75 13.49 -14.46 1.01
CA LYS A 75 14.61 -13.77 0.37
C LYS A 75 15.48 -13.02 1.38
N VAL A 76 14.87 -12.31 2.33
CA VAL A 76 15.61 -11.59 3.39
C VAL A 76 16.41 -12.60 4.21
N GLY A 77 15.78 -13.71 4.62
CA GLY A 77 16.45 -14.78 5.35
C GLY A 77 17.61 -15.40 4.56
N LEU A 78 17.41 -15.67 3.27
CA LEU A 78 18.45 -16.18 2.38
C LEU A 78 19.61 -15.19 2.22
N ALA A 79 19.33 -13.89 2.05
CA ALA A 79 20.37 -12.88 1.95
C ALA A 79 21.22 -12.79 3.23
N LEU A 80 20.56 -12.84 4.40
CA LEU A 80 21.26 -12.89 5.69
C LEU A 80 22.10 -14.16 5.83
N ALA A 81 21.55 -15.33 5.48
CA ALA A 81 22.27 -16.59 5.53
C ALA A 81 23.50 -16.58 4.61
N LEU A 82 23.37 -16.08 3.37
CA LEU A 82 24.48 -15.96 2.43
C LEU A 82 25.59 -15.03 2.95
N VAL A 83 25.21 -13.90 3.53
CA VAL A 83 26.16 -12.96 4.14
C VAL A 83 26.85 -13.63 5.32
N SER A 84 26.10 -14.26 6.24
CA SER A 84 26.67 -14.99 7.37
C SER A 84 27.65 -16.08 6.93
N VAL A 85 27.26 -16.93 5.97
CA VAL A 85 28.11 -18.00 5.42
C VAL A 85 29.37 -17.41 4.79
N PHE A 86 29.25 -16.33 4.01
CA PHE A 86 30.38 -15.64 3.43
C PHE A 86 31.40 -15.17 4.49
N TYR A 87 30.93 -14.65 5.61
CA TYR A 87 31.79 -14.22 6.73
C TYR A 87 32.39 -15.37 7.54
N TYR A 88 31.76 -16.54 7.58
CA TYR A 88 32.32 -17.72 8.25
C TYR A 88 33.44 -18.41 7.45
N THR A 89 33.69 -18.00 6.19
CA THR A 89 34.82 -18.51 5.44
C THR A 89 36.16 -17.93 5.96
N ARG A 90 37.08 -18.82 6.36
CA ARG A 90 38.35 -18.51 7.07
C ARG A 90 39.18 -17.33 6.51
N PRO A 91 39.35 -17.14 5.18
CA PRO A 91 40.19 -16.05 4.66
C PRO A 91 39.66 -14.63 4.97
N LEU A 92 38.36 -14.48 5.23
CA LEU A 92 37.70 -13.19 5.44
C LEU A 92 37.37 -12.93 6.92
N TYR A 93 37.26 -13.98 7.73
CA TYR A 93 37.14 -13.85 9.19
C TYR A 93 38.37 -13.14 9.78
N ASP A 94 39.57 -13.52 9.33
CA ASP A 94 40.84 -12.94 9.81
C ASP A 94 41.10 -11.53 9.25
N GLY A 95 40.56 -11.18 8.07
CA GLY A 95 40.75 -9.85 7.46
C GLY A 95 39.64 -8.82 7.75
N VAL A 96 38.42 -9.27 8.05
CA VAL A 96 37.22 -8.41 8.05
C VAL A 96 36.24 -8.72 9.20
N GLY A 97 36.49 -9.74 10.02
CA GLY A 97 35.55 -10.28 11.02
C GLY A 97 34.94 -9.25 11.99
N GLY A 98 35.72 -8.25 12.42
CA GLY A 98 35.22 -7.16 13.29
C GLY A 98 34.20 -6.22 12.63
N ALA A 99 34.08 -6.25 11.29
CA ALA A 99 33.16 -5.41 10.52
C ALA A 99 31.94 -6.17 9.95
N ALA A 100 31.76 -7.45 10.29
CA ALA A 100 30.63 -8.27 9.82
C ALA A 100 29.27 -7.68 10.21
N MET A 101 29.18 -7.01 11.36
CA MET A 101 27.99 -6.29 11.80
C MET A 101 27.50 -5.28 10.75
N TRP A 102 28.40 -4.61 10.04
CA TRP A 102 28.04 -3.61 9.03
C TRP A 102 27.41 -4.21 7.79
N ALA A 103 27.82 -5.41 7.39
CA ALA A 103 27.21 -6.10 6.25
C ALA A 103 25.81 -6.62 6.60
N ILE A 104 25.66 -7.25 7.78
CA ILE A 104 24.35 -7.73 8.28
C ILE A 104 23.39 -6.55 8.43
N MET A 105 23.82 -5.47 9.09
CA MET A 105 23.02 -4.24 9.21
C MET A 105 22.65 -3.67 7.85
N THR A 106 23.57 -3.72 6.88
CA THR A 106 23.30 -3.23 5.53
C THR A 106 22.19 -4.06 4.89
N VAL A 107 22.26 -5.39 4.93
CA VAL A 107 21.22 -6.27 4.38
C VAL A 107 19.88 -5.98 5.01
N VAL A 108 19.78 -5.96 6.34
CA VAL A 108 18.52 -5.69 7.07
C VAL A 108 17.91 -4.35 6.66
N VAL A 109 18.72 -3.32 6.44
CA VAL A 109 18.25 -1.96 6.22
C VAL A 109 17.93 -1.68 4.75
N ILE A 110 18.68 -2.27 3.81
CA ILE A 110 18.52 -2.03 2.37
C ILE A 110 17.53 -2.98 1.71
N PHE A 111 17.32 -4.18 2.27
CA PHE A 111 16.44 -5.16 1.65
C PHE A 111 15.01 -4.62 1.67
N GLU A 112 14.45 -4.49 0.48
CA GLU A 112 13.14 -3.91 0.22
C GLU A 112 12.27 -4.92 -0.53
N TYR A 113 10.96 -4.67 -0.54
CA TYR A 113 10.01 -5.56 -1.21
C TYR A 113 10.29 -5.67 -2.72
N THR A 114 10.65 -4.55 -3.35
CA THR A 114 10.92 -4.46 -4.79
C THR A 114 12.41 -4.37 -5.10
N VAL A 115 12.82 -4.86 -6.27
CA VAL A 115 14.21 -4.74 -6.73
C VAL A 115 14.64 -3.28 -6.83
N GLY A 116 13.78 -2.40 -7.38
CA GLY A 116 14.05 -0.96 -7.44
C GLY A 116 14.27 -0.34 -6.07
N GLY A 117 13.53 -0.78 -5.04
CA GLY A 117 13.73 -0.41 -3.64
C GLY A 117 15.13 -0.78 -3.14
N CYS A 118 15.56 -2.02 -3.37
CA CYS A 118 16.88 -2.51 -2.98
C CYS A 118 18.00 -1.73 -3.68
N VAL A 119 17.86 -1.45 -4.98
CA VAL A 119 18.85 -0.67 -5.75
C VAL A 119 18.91 0.78 -5.24
N TYR A 120 17.77 1.43 -5.06
CA TYR A 120 17.68 2.81 -4.55
C TYR A 120 18.32 2.94 -3.17
N LYS A 121 17.95 2.07 -2.22
CA LYS A 121 18.54 2.09 -0.87
C LYS A 121 20.01 1.69 -0.89
N GLY A 122 20.38 0.67 -1.67
CA GLY A 122 21.77 0.24 -1.82
C GLY A 122 22.67 1.37 -2.34
N PHE A 123 22.23 2.07 -3.39
CA PHE A 123 22.95 3.23 -3.94
C PHE A 123 23.08 4.35 -2.92
N ASN A 124 21.98 4.74 -2.26
CA ASN A 124 22.00 5.76 -1.21
C ASN A 124 22.90 5.38 -0.03
N ARG A 125 22.89 4.11 0.38
CA ARG A 125 23.78 3.57 1.43
C ARG A 125 25.24 3.69 1.02
N ALA A 126 25.59 3.29 -0.20
CA ALA A 126 26.95 3.37 -0.73
C ALA A 126 27.42 4.83 -0.81
N ALA A 127 26.64 5.71 -1.46
CA ALA A 127 26.95 7.12 -1.62
C ALA A 127 27.16 7.82 -0.26
N ALA A 128 26.25 7.59 0.69
CA ALA A 128 26.34 8.18 2.03
C ALA A 128 27.51 7.61 2.87
N THR A 129 27.87 6.34 2.68
CA THR A 129 29.02 5.74 3.38
C THR A 129 30.34 6.29 2.84
N VAL A 130 30.47 6.40 1.51
CA VAL A 130 31.66 6.95 0.85
C VAL A 130 31.81 8.44 1.19
N SER A 131 30.74 9.23 1.11
CA SER A 131 30.80 10.66 1.45
C SER A 131 31.11 10.90 2.92
N ALA A 132 30.50 10.13 3.84
CA ALA A 132 30.82 10.20 5.26
C ALA A 132 32.28 9.82 5.54
N GLY A 133 32.79 8.77 4.88
CA GLY A 133 34.19 8.36 4.98
C GLY A 133 35.14 9.43 4.48
N ALA A 134 34.88 10.01 3.30
CA ALA A 134 35.70 11.06 2.71
C ALA A 134 35.74 12.33 3.58
N ILE A 135 34.59 12.78 4.07
CA ILE A 135 34.51 13.94 4.97
C ILE A 135 35.21 13.65 6.30
N ALA A 136 35.06 12.44 6.86
CA ALA A 136 35.75 12.06 8.09
C ALA A 136 37.28 12.04 7.92
N LEU A 137 37.78 11.61 6.76
CA LEU A 137 39.21 11.69 6.43
C LEU A 137 39.68 13.14 6.30
N GLY A 138 38.89 14.01 5.65
CA GLY A 138 39.18 15.44 5.56
C GLY A 138 39.25 16.12 6.93
N VAL A 139 38.26 15.86 7.79
CA VAL A 139 38.25 16.38 9.17
C VAL A 139 39.40 15.82 9.98
N HIS A 140 39.73 14.54 9.84
CA HIS A 140 40.88 13.94 10.49
C HIS A 140 42.20 14.62 10.07
N TRP A 141 42.36 14.89 8.78
CA TRP A 141 43.53 15.58 8.23
C TRP A 141 43.64 17.01 8.77
N ILE A 142 42.52 17.75 8.83
CA ILE A 142 42.50 19.12 9.42
C ILE A 142 42.87 19.05 10.91
N ALA A 143 42.27 18.13 11.66
CA ALA A 143 42.51 17.98 13.08
C ALA A 143 43.97 17.60 13.40
N SER A 144 44.60 16.74 12.58
CA SER A 144 46.00 16.34 12.78
C SER A 144 46.99 17.48 12.51
N HIS A 145 46.64 18.46 11.68
CA HIS A 145 47.49 19.64 11.43
C HIS A 145 47.29 20.76 12.47
N ALA A 146 46.21 20.72 13.26
CA ALA A 146 45.87 21.75 14.25
C ALA A 146 46.54 21.55 15.63
N GLY A 147 47.31 20.47 15.81
CA GLY A 147 48.00 20.13 17.06
C GLY A 147 47.11 19.42 18.09
N HIS A 148 47.75 18.72 19.03
CA HIS A 148 47.09 17.78 19.97
C HIS A 148 46.03 18.43 20.88
N THR A 149 46.17 19.72 21.20
CA THR A 149 45.20 20.43 22.05
C THR A 149 43.88 20.68 21.32
N PHE A 150 43.92 21.03 20.03
CA PHE A 150 42.72 21.38 19.24
C PHE A 150 42.12 20.18 18.50
N GLU A 151 42.89 19.12 18.28
CA GLU A 151 42.47 17.88 17.62
C GLU A 151 41.12 17.30 18.16
N PRO A 152 40.91 17.12 19.49
CA PRO A 152 39.63 16.61 20.00
C PRO A 152 38.47 17.61 19.83
N PHE A 153 38.73 18.92 19.93
CA PHE A 153 37.71 19.95 19.74
C PHE A 153 37.24 20.03 18.29
N ILE A 154 38.15 19.95 17.32
CA ILE A 154 37.81 19.95 15.89
C ILE A 154 37.00 18.70 15.54
N ARG A 155 37.42 17.51 16.00
CA ARG A 155 36.66 16.28 15.75
C ARG A 155 35.28 16.35 16.40
N SER A 156 35.17 16.70 17.68
CA SER A 156 33.88 16.77 18.38
C SER A 156 32.95 17.84 17.78
N GLY A 157 33.49 19.04 17.51
CA GLY A 157 32.75 20.13 16.89
C GLY A 157 32.24 19.79 15.48
N SER A 158 33.03 19.04 14.70
CA SER A 158 32.59 18.57 13.38
C SER A 158 31.40 17.60 13.43
N VAL A 159 31.33 16.73 14.45
CA VAL A 159 30.19 15.81 14.66
C VAL A 159 28.95 16.61 14.97
N PHE A 160 29.04 17.55 15.91
CA PHE A 160 27.93 18.43 16.22
C PHE A 160 27.45 19.20 14.98
N LEU A 161 28.37 19.84 14.25
CA LEU A 161 28.04 20.67 13.10
C LEU A 161 27.42 19.84 11.96
N LEU A 162 28.08 18.77 11.53
CA LEU A 162 27.61 17.96 10.40
C LEU A 162 26.34 17.19 10.73
N ALA A 163 26.20 16.65 11.96
CA ALA A 163 24.95 16.02 12.37
C ALA A 163 23.79 17.03 12.42
N SER A 164 24.04 18.25 12.92
CA SER A 164 23.02 19.30 12.95
C SER A 164 22.61 19.75 11.54
N LEU A 165 23.57 20.03 10.67
CA LEU A 165 23.31 20.42 9.28
C LEU A 165 22.60 19.32 8.49
N ALA A 166 23.07 18.08 8.60
CA ALA A 166 22.44 16.95 7.95
C ALA A 166 21.01 16.72 8.48
N THR A 167 20.79 16.80 9.79
CA THR A 167 19.44 16.68 10.38
C THR A 167 18.54 17.81 9.92
N PHE A 168 19.04 19.05 9.89
CA PHE A 168 18.29 20.21 9.41
C PHE A 168 17.88 20.07 7.95
N SER A 169 18.75 19.50 7.09
CA SER A 169 18.43 19.26 5.69
C SER A 169 17.19 18.35 5.50
N ARG A 170 16.86 17.49 6.46
CA ARG A 170 15.68 16.61 6.42
C ARG A 170 14.35 17.34 6.57
N PHE A 171 14.36 18.60 7.01
CA PHE A 171 13.16 19.44 7.02
C PHE A 171 12.84 20.03 5.66
N ILE A 172 13.81 20.01 4.72
CA ILE A 172 13.59 20.46 3.35
C ILE A 172 12.79 19.36 2.61
N PRO A 173 11.57 19.63 2.10
CA PRO A 173 10.68 18.60 1.54
C PRO A 173 11.32 17.81 0.39
N THR A 174 12.11 18.47 -0.45
CA THR A 174 12.81 17.82 -1.58
C THR A 174 13.88 16.83 -1.13
N VAL A 175 14.65 17.18 -0.09
CA VAL A 175 15.65 16.30 0.52
C VAL A 175 14.96 15.16 1.26
N LYS A 176 13.89 15.46 2.01
CA LYS A 176 13.11 14.44 2.73
C LYS A 176 12.53 13.38 1.79
N ALA A 177 11.96 13.81 0.67
CA ALA A 177 11.34 12.88 -0.28
C ALA A 177 12.37 11.99 -1.01
N ARG A 178 13.61 12.47 -1.20
CA ARG A 178 14.58 11.82 -2.11
C ARG A 178 15.82 11.24 -1.43
N PHE A 179 16.17 11.72 -0.24
CA PHE A 179 17.45 11.44 0.40
C PHE A 179 17.36 11.19 1.91
N ASP A 180 16.18 11.19 2.54
CA ASP A 180 16.03 11.04 4.00
C ASP A 180 16.77 9.80 4.56
N TYR A 181 16.68 8.69 3.83
CA TYR A 181 17.44 7.47 4.13
C TYR A 181 18.96 7.71 4.05
N GLY A 182 19.45 8.27 2.95
CA GLY A 182 20.87 8.55 2.74
C GLY A 182 21.44 9.52 3.77
N VAL A 183 20.68 10.56 4.14
CA VAL A 183 21.04 11.52 5.19
C VAL A 183 21.15 10.85 6.55
N THR A 184 20.20 9.97 6.90
CA THR A 184 20.25 9.19 8.15
C THR A 184 21.50 8.31 8.20
N ILE A 185 21.78 7.61 7.11
CA ILE A 185 22.97 6.78 6.96
C ILE A 185 24.25 7.62 7.07
N PHE A 186 24.27 8.80 6.43
CA PHE A 186 25.42 9.70 6.47
C PHE A 186 25.72 10.11 7.91
N ILE A 187 24.71 10.57 8.66
CA ILE A 187 24.86 10.97 10.08
C ILE A 187 25.39 9.82 10.92
N LEU A 188 24.78 8.64 10.79
CA LEU A 188 25.18 7.44 11.54
C LEU A 188 26.63 7.05 11.23
N THR A 189 26.97 7.00 9.94
CA THR A 189 28.29 6.56 9.48
C THR A 189 29.36 7.56 9.87
N TYR A 190 29.14 8.85 9.62
CA TYR A 190 30.06 9.92 9.97
C TYR A 190 30.32 9.94 11.48
N SER A 191 29.26 9.93 12.30
CA SER A 191 29.40 9.93 13.77
C SER A 191 30.18 8.72 14.26
N LEU A 192 29.90 7.53 13.72
CA LEU A 192 30.61 6.32 14.10
C LEU A 192 32.07 6.32 13.64
N VAL A 193 32.39 6.86 12.45
CA VAL A 193 33.80 6.99 12.00
C VAL A 193 34.54 8.03 12.84
N ALA A 194 33.93 9.19 13.11
CA ALA A 194 34.54 10.25 13.91
C ALA A 194 34.83 9.80 15.35
N VAL A 195 33.91 9.07 15.99
CA VAL A 195 34.11 8.53 17.35
C VAL A 195 35.09 7.35 17.36
N SER A 196 35.02 6.44 16.39
CA SER A 196 35.93 5.27 16.33
C SER A 196 37.36 5.67 15.94
N GLY A 197 37.51 6.70 15.11
CA GLY A 197 38.79 7.26 14.68
C GLY A 197 39.65 7.82 15.82
N TYR A 198 39.05 8.08 16.98
CA TYR A 198 39.78 8.48 18.19
C TYR A 198 40.55 7.31 18.84
N ARG A 199 40.13 6.05 18.61
CA ARG A 199 40.71 4.87 19.29
C ARG A 199 41.70 4.06 18.44
N VAL A 200 41.75 4.27 17.13
CA VAL A 200 42.56 3.46 16.20
C VAL A 200 43.41 4.37 15.32
N SER A 201 44.71 4.11 15.24
CA SER A 201 45.71 4.96 14.60
C SER A 201 45.59 5.10 13.07
N THR A 202 44.68 4.37 12.42
CA THR A 202 44.48 4.41 10.96
C THR A 202 43.00 4.50 10.56
N VAL A 203 42.45 5.72 10.59
CA VAL A 203 41.07 6.02 10.14
C VAL A 203 40.82 5.55 8.70
N LEU A 204 41.85 5.58 7.85
CA LEU A 204 41.78 5.11 6.45
C LEU A 204 41.49 3.61 6.34
N ALA A 205 42.18 2.76 7.12
CA ALA A 205 41.95 1.33 7.11
C ALA A 205 40.54 0.98 7.59
N MET A 206 40.06 1.66 8.64
CA MET A 206 38.68 1.50 9.12
C MET A 206 37.64 1.95 8.09
N ALA A 207 37.86 3.06 7.39
CA ALA A 207 36.97 3.54 6.35
C ALA A 207 36.92 2.57 5.16
N GLN A 208 38.08 2.10 4.69
CA GLN A 208 38.17 1.13 3.60
C GLN A 208 37.46 -0.18 3.96
N GLN A 209 37.70 -0.72 5.15
CA GLN A 209 37.05 -1.95 5.61
C GLN A 209 35.52 -1.79 5.62
N ARG A 210 34.98 -0.67 6.11
CA ARG A 210 33.52 -0.41 6.13
C ARG A 210 32.93 -0.28 4.73
N VAL A 211 33.61 0.42 3.82
CA VAL A 211 33.14 0.55 2.43
C VAL A 211 33.11 -0.82 1.75
N CYS A 212 34.15 -1.64 1.93
CA CYS A 212 34.19 -3.00 1.38
C CYS A 212 33.08 -3.89 1.94
N THR A 213 32.84 -3.91 3.26
CA THR A 213 31.78 -4.74 3.86
C THR A 213 30.38 -4.30 3.48
N VAL A 214 30.12 -2.99 3.44
CA VAL A 214 28.87 -2.43 2.95
C VAL A 214 28.67 -2.80 1.48
N GLY A 215 29.71 -2.72 0.65
CA GLY A 215 29.67 -3.13 -0.76
C GLY A 215 29.32 -4.61 -0.95
N ILE A 216 29.93 -5.50 -0.16
CA ILE A 216 29.61 -6.94 -0.18
C ILE A 216 28.14 -7.19 0.21
N GLY A 217 27.67 -6.55 1.29
CA GLY A 217 26.28 -6.67 1.73
C GLY A 217 25.28 -6.18 0.67
N ILE A 218 25.57 -5.05 0.01
CA ILE A 218 24.77 -4.54 -1.11
C ILE A 218 24.76 -5.55 -2.26
N SER A 219 25.93 -6.06 -2.67
CA SER A 219 26.02 -7.02 -3.77
C SER A 219 25.20 -8.28 -3.52
N MET A 220 25.31 -8.88 -2.34
CA MET A 220 24.53 -10.08 -2.00
C MET A 220 23.04 -9.81 -1.95
N CYS A 221 22.63 -8.68 -1.36
CA CYS A 221 21.23 -8.26 -1.34
C CYS A 221 20.65 -8.10 -2.75
N LEU A 222 21.37 -7.41 -3.64
CA LEU A 222 20.93 -7.20 -5.02
C LEU A 222 20.86 -8.50 -5.81
N SER A 223 21.84 -9.40 -5.63
CA SER A 223 21.82 -10.72 -6.25
C SER A 223 20.59 -11.52 -5.82
N VAL A 224 20.30 -11.60 -4.52
CA VAL A 224 19.11 -12.33 -4.03
C VAL A 224 17.82 -11.67 -4.52
N ALA A 225 17.72 -10.34 -4.45
CA ALA A 225 16.52 -9.62 -4.89
C ALA A 225 16.22 -9.83 -6.39
N THR A 226 17.26 -9.90 -7.22
CA THR A 226 17.16 -10.01 -8.68
C THR A 226 16.96 -11.45 -9.14
N PHE A 227 17.68 -12.43 -8.56
CA PHE A 227 17.66 -13.82 -9.03
C PHE A 227 16.60 -14.69 -8.36
N VAL A 228 16.14 -14.35 -7.15
CA VAL A 228 15.15 -15.15 -6.42
C VAL A 228 13.78 -14.48 -6.57
N CYS A 229 12.94 -15.01 -7.47
CA CYS A 229 11.55 -14.59 -7.71
C CYS A 229 11.36 -13.05 -7.74
N PRO A 230 12.00 -12.32 -8.65
CA PRO A 230 12.09 -10.86 -8.59
C PRO A 230 10.71 -10.20 -8.55
N VAL A 231 10.58 -9.16 -7.72
CA VAL A 231 9.37 -8.34 -7.62
C VAL A 231 9.73 -6.94 -8.09
N TRP A 232 9.08 -6.49 -9.16
CA TRP A 232 9.39 -5.24 -9.84
C TRP A 232 8.37 -4.16 -9.49
N ALA A 233 8.85 -3.00 -9.02
CA ALA A 233 8.03 -1.83 -8.73
C ALA A 233 7.28 -1.35 -9.98
N GLY A 234 7.91 -1.42 -11.17
CA GLY A 234 7.25 -1.05 -12.42
C GLY A 234 6.04 -1.92 -12.75
N GLN A 235 6.13 -3.24 -12.50
CA GLN A 235 5.01 -4.16 -12.69
C GLN A 235 3.89 -3.95 -11.68
N GLU A 236 4.23 -3.69 -10.42
CA GLU A 236 3.25 -3.39 -9.37
C GLU A 236 2.51 -2.07 -9.66
N LEU A 237 3.22 -1.03 -10.10
CA LEU A 237 2.60 0.23 -10.52
C LEU A 237 1.65 0.02 -11.69
N HIS A 238 2.10 -0.73 -12.69
CA HIS A 238 1.32 -1.03 -13.88
C HIS A 238 0.03 -1.81 -13.57
N GLY A 239 0.13 -2.87 -12.76
CA GLY A 239 -1.02 -3.63 -12.30
C GLY A 239 -1.96 -2.80 -11.42
N LEU A 240 -1.42 -1.94 -10.56
CA LEU A 240 -2.20 -1.01 -9.75
C LEU A 240 -3.02 -0.05 -10.63
N THR A 241 -2.41 0.53 -11.67
CA THR A 241 -3.10 1.44 -12.59
C THR A 241 -4.25 0.74 -13.33
N ALA A 242 -4.04 -0.46 -13.88
CA ALA A 242 -5.09 -1.22 -14.54
C ALA A 242 -6.22 -1.62 -13.58
N ARG A 243 -5.87 -2.07 -12.36
CA ARG A 243 -6.86 -2.45 -11.34
C ARG A 243 -7.68 -1.24 -10.87
N ASN A 244 -7.04 -0.10 -10.69
CA ASN A 244 -7.71 1.14 -10.27
C ASN A 244 -8.73 1.60 -11.31
N MET A 245 -8.43 1.54 -12.61
CA MET A 245 -9.40 1.83 -13.67
C MET A 245 -10.59 0.86 -13.63
N SER A 246 -10.33 -0.44 -13.46
CA SER A 246 -11.39 -1.45 -13.37
C SER A 246 -12.28 -1.27 -12.14
N ASN A 247 -11.70 -0.91 -11.00
CA ASN A 247 -12.43 -0.62 -9.77
C ASN A 247 -13.27 0.65 -9.90
N LEU A 248 -12.75 1.66 -10.59
CA LEU A 248 -13.49 2.89 -10.88
C LEU A 248 -14.66 2.62 -11.83
N ALA A 249 -14.46 1.79 -12.86
CA ALA A 249 -15.52 1.32 -13.75
C ALA A 249 -16.65 0.63 -12.99
N GLY A 250 -16.31 -0.34 -12.13
CA GLY A 250 -17.30 -1.02 -11.30
C GLY A 250 -18.00 -0.09 -10.29
N ALA A 251 -17.31 0.96 -9.80
CA ALA A 251 -17.91 1.92 -8.90
C ALA A 251 -18.94 2.82 -9.59
N VAL A 252 -18.71 3.23 -10.85
CA VAL A 252 -19.67 4.03 -11.63
C VAL A 252 -20.95 3.23 -11.88
N GLU A 253 -20.84 1.99 -12.35
CA GLU A 253 -22.00 1.11 -12.57
C GLU A 253 -22.76 0.87 -11.26
N ALA A 254 -22.07 0.46 -10.20
CA ALA A 254 -22.71 0.16 -8.92
C ALA A 254 -23.38 1.39 -8.28
N CYS A 255 -22.84 2.60 -8.48
CA CYS A 255 -23.51 3.82 -8.02
C CYS A 255 -24.84 4.06 -8.74
N VAL A 256 -24.89 3.89 -10.07
CA VAL A 256 -26.12 4.11 -10.84
C VAL A 256 -27.13 2.98 -10.59
N GLU A 257 -26.67 1.73 -10.53
CA GLU A 257 -27.51 0.59 -10.16
C GLU A 257 -28.13 0.77 -8.77
N ASP A 258 -27.34 1.14 -7.75
CA ASP A 258 -27.82 1.37 -6.39
C ASP A 258 -28.83 2.54 -6.32
N TYR A 259 -28.73 3.55 -7.19
CA TYR A 259 -29.66 4.69 -7.23
C TYR A 259 -31.03 4.35 -7.82
N PHE A 260 -31.06 3.45 -8.80
CA PHE A 260 -32.29 3.06 -9.49
C PHE A 260 -32.83 1.69 -9.04
N ALA A 261 -32.23 1.06 -8.02
CA ALA A 261 -32.67 -0.24 -7.51
C ALA A 261 -34.06 -0.16 -6.86
N GLU A 262 -35.06 -0.76 -7.51
CA GLU A 262 -36.40 -0.95 -6.92
C GLU A 262 -36.37 -2.14 -5.95
N GLY A 263 -36.23 -1.86 -4.64
CA GLY A 263 -36.74 -2.62 -3.49
C GLY A 263 -36.66 -4.16 -3.41
N THR A 264 -35.90 -4.86 -4.26
CA THR A 264 -35.98 -6.33 -4.36
C THR A 264 -34.81 -7.06 -3.70
N ASP A 265 -35.16 -7.84 -2.67
CA ASP A 265 -34.44 -8.95 -2.02
C ASP A 265 -32.92 -8.79 -1.79
N GLN A 266 -32.59 -7.93 -0.82
CA GLN A 266 -31.24 -7.45 -0.59
C GLN A 266 -30.69 -7.81 0.80
N TYR A 267 -29.97 -8.93 0.92
CA TYR A 267 -29.05 -9.10 2.06
C TYR A 267 -27.67 -9.65 1.64
N LYS A 268 -27.60 -10.49 0.60
CA LYS A 268 -26.31 -10.94 0.04
C LYS A 268 -25.81 -10.08 -1.12
N GLN A 269 -26.71 -9.61 -1.99
CA GLN A 269 -26.37 -8.79 -3.16
C GLN A 269 -25.88 -7.39 -2.77
N HIS A 270 -26.50 -6.78 -1.76
CA HIS A 270 -26.18 -5.44 -1.26
C HIS A 270 -24.76 -5.32 -0.70
N SER A 271 -24.25 -6.36 -0.02
CA SER A 271 -22.86 -6.36 0.49
C SER A 271 -21.82 -6.32 -0.63
N SER A 272 -22.10 -6.98 -1.77
CA SER A 272 -21.20 -7.01 -2.92
C SER A 272 -21.31 -5.77 -3.80
N SER A 273 -22.52 -5.19 -3.95
CA SER A 273 -22.73 -3.92 -4.67
C SER A 273 -22.11 -2.76 -3.90
N ALA A 274 -22.33 -2.68 -2.59
CA ALA A 274 -21.73 -1.65 -1.74
C ALA A 274 -20.20 -1.67 -1.78
N ALA A 275 -19.58 -2.87 -1.76
CA ALA A 275 -18.13 -3.01 -1.88
C ALA A 275 -17.61 -2.56 -3.26
N LYS A 276 -18.35 -2.82 -4.35
CA LYS A 276 -18.03 -2.35 -5.70
C LYS A 276 -18.20 -0.83 -5.83
N ALA A 277 -19.28 -0.28 -5.30
CA ALA A 277 -19.56 1.15 -5.27
C ALA A 277 -18.49 1.95 -4.50
N GLU A 278 -17.84 1.33 -3.51
CA GLU A 278 -16.70 1.93 -2.80
C GLU A 278 -15.35 1.76 -3.54
N GLY A 279 -15.35 1.14 -4.73
CA GLY A 279 -14.16 0.92 -5.55
C GLY A 279 -13.36 2.20 -5.84
N TYR A 280 -14.01 3.36 -5.96
CA TYR A 280 -13.33 4.64 -6.18
C TYR A 280 -12.37 5.02 -5.04
N LYS A 281 -12.61 4.57 -3.80
CA LYS A 281 -11.73 4.85 -2.65
C LYS A 281 -10.32 4.30 -2.85
N CYS A 282 -10.17 3.20 -3.59
CA CYS A 282 -8.86 2.64 -3.89
C CYS A 282 -7.99 3.60 -4.73
N VAL A 283 -8.64 4.37 -5.62
CA VAL A 283 -7.99 5.38 -6.48
C VAL A 283 -7.62 6.63 -5.69
N LEU A 284 -8.48 7.04 -4.75
CA LEU A 284 -8.20 8.19 -3.88
C LEU A 284 -7.05 7.89 -2.90
N GLY A 285 -6.98 6.66 -2.39
CA GLY A 285 -5.93 6.21 -1.46
C GLY A 285 -4.59 5.83 -2.11
N SER A 286 -4.51 5.66 -3.43
CA SER A 286 -3.32 5.10 -4.09
C SER A 286 -2.21 6.09 -4.40
N LYS A 287 -2.42 7.41 -4.24
CA LYS A 287 -1.43 8.43 -4.66
C LYS A 287 -0.04 8.20 -4.06
N ALA A 288 0.04 7.93 -2.76
CA ALA A 288 1.32 7.74 -2.08
C ALA A 288 2.06 6.48 -2.58
N SER A 289 1.32 5.38 -2.80
CA SER A 289 1.90 4.14 -3.33
C SER A 289 2.31 4.29 -4.80
N GLU A 290 1.52 4.97 -5.63
CA GLU A 290 1.83 5.25 -7.04
C GLU A 290 3.11 6.08 -7.16
N ASP A 291 3.22 7.17 -6.38
CA ASP A 291 4.40 8.03 -6.38
C ASP A 291 5.65 7.29 -5.91
N ALA A 292 5.52 6.45 -4.87
CA ALA A 292 6.61 5.63 -4.36
C ALA A 292 7.06 4.60 -5.41
N GLN A 293 6.14 3.83 -5.99
CA GLN A 293 6.44 2.81 -6.98
C GLN A 293 7.05 3.39 -8.25
N ALA A 294 6.51 4.51 -8.77
CA ALA A 294 7.07 5.20 -9.93
C ALA A 294 8.51 5.69 -9.69
N ASN A 295 8.80 6.17 -8.47
CA ASN A 295 10.16 6.55 -8.09
C ASN A 295 11.11 5.35 -8.02
N LEU A 296 10.67 4.22 -7.46
CA LEU A 296 11.49 3.01 -7.33
C LEU A 296 11.71 2.32 -8.68
N ALA A 297 10.70 2.30 -9.56
CA ALA A 297 10.77 1.67 -10.87
C ALA A 297 11.87 2.26 -11.78
N ARG A 298 12.23 3.53 -11.57
CA ARG A 298 13.33 4.20 -12.29
C ARG A 298 14.72 3.64 -11.97
N TRP A 299 14.86 2.93 -10.85
CA TRP A 299 16.12 2.29 -10.44
C TRP A 299 16.23 0.86 -10.93
N GLU A 300 15.20 0.34 -11.59
CA GLU A 300 15.18 -1.05 -12.04
C GLU A 300 15.93 -1.19 -13.38
N PRO A 301 16.68 -2.28 -13.57
CA PRO A 301 17.12 -2.67 -14.90
C PRO A 301 15.90 -2.94 -15.80
N ALA A 302 16.12 -2.91 -17.12
CA ALA A 302 15.09 -3.33 -18.07
C ALA A 302 14.65 -4.78 -17.79
N HIS A 303 13.34 -5.02 -17.77
CA HIS A 303 12.75 -6.31 -17.41
C HIS A 303 11.45 -6.55 -18.16
N GLY A 304 11.14 -7.81 -18.48
CA GLY A 304 9.90 -8.19 -19.16
C GLY A 304 9.59 -7.33 -20.40
N ARG A 305 8.45 -6.62 -20.36
CA ARG A 305 8.02 -5.66 -21.40
C ARG A 305 8.39 -4.20 -21.09
N PHE A 306 9.04 -3.95 -19.96
CA PHE A 306 9.49 -2.62 -19.54
C PHE A 306 10.92 -2.39 -20.03
N GLY A 307 11.04 -1.64 -21.12
CA GLY A 307 12.33 -1.26 -21.69
C GLY A 307 13.12 -0.26 -20.86
N PHE A 308 14.36 0.01 -21.29
CA PHE A 308 15.18 1.06 -20.73
C PHE A 308 14.51 2.43 -20.92
N ARG A 309 14.51 3.28 -19.88
CA ARG A 309 13.83 4.60 -19.86
C ARG A 309 12.32 4.55 -20.08
N HIS A 310 11.64 3.51 -19.60
CA HIS A 310 10.18 3.45 -19.58
C HIS A 310 9.55 4.69 -18.91
N PRO A 311 8.45 5.26 -19.44
CA PRO A 311 7.88 6.53 -19.00
C PRO A 311 7.04 6.42 -17.71
N TYR A 312 7.66 5.99 -16.60
CA TYR A 312 6.96 5.78 -15.32
C TYR A 312 6.26 7.03 -14.76
N GLU A 313 6.70 8.24 -15.13
CA GLU A 313 6.02 9.47 -14.73
C GLU A 313 4.60 9.58 -15.34
N GLN A 314 4.35 8.98 -16.50
CA GLN A 314 3.02 9.04 -17.14
C GLN A 314 1.97 8.23 -16.39
N TYR A 315 2.36 7.20 -15.63
CA TYR A 315 1.43 6.50 -14.74
C TYR A 315 0.87 7.43 -13.65
N LYS A 316 1.64 8.43 -13.22
CA LYS A 316 1.15 9.45 -12.28
C LYS A 316 0.14 10.38 -12.94
N SER A 317 0.33 10.71 -14.22
CA SER A 317 -0.63 11.47 -15.02
C SER A 317 -1.96 10.72 -15.14
N VAL A 318 -1.91 9.43 -15.49
CA VAL A 318 -3.09 8.54 -15.53
C VAL A 318 -3.75 8.47 -14.15
N GLY A 319 -2.96 8.27 -13.08
CA GLY A 319 -3.45 8.29 -11.70
C GLY A 319 -4.13 9.61 -11.32
N ALA A 320 -3.62 10.75 -11.78
CA ALA A 320 -4.22 12.05 -11.55
C ALA A 320 -5.56 12.22 -12.28
N ALA A 321 -5.65 11.77 -13.54
CA ALA A 321 -6.89 11.74 -14.30
C ALA A 321 -7.94 10.83 -13.63
N MET A 322 -7.56 9.61 -13.24
CA MET A 322 -8.45 8.69 -12.52
C MET A 322 -8.96 9.29 -11.21
N ARG A 323 -8.12 10.00 -10.45
CA ARG A 323 -8.56 10.68 -9.22
C ARG A 323 -9.58 11.77 -9.47
N ARG A 324 -9.43 12.56 -10.55
CA ARG A 324 -10.44 13.57 -10.92
C ARG A 324 -11.79 12.92 -11.19
N CYS A 325 -11.80 11.81 -11.92
CA CYS A 325 -13.00 11.01 -12.13
C CYS A 325 -13.55 10.43 -10.81
N ALA A 326 -12.68 9.89 -9.95
CA ALA A 326 -13.06 9.31 -8.66
C ALA A 326 -13.74 10.32 -7.72
N TYR A 327 -13.34 11.60 -7.73
CA TYR A 327 -14.04 12.64 -6.96
C TYR A 327 -15.47 12.87 -7.46
N CYS A 328 -15.71 12.82 -8.78
CA CYS A 328 -17.07 12.89 -9.33
C CYS A 328 -17.90 11.67 -8.94
N VAL A 329 -17.30 10.48 -8.93
CA VAL A 329 -17.96 9.25 -8.47
C VAL A 329 -18.26 9.27 -6.97
N GLU A 330 -17.38 9.87 -6.16
CA GLU A 330 -17.62 10.08 -4.73
C GLU A 330 -18.82 11.02 -4.49
N ALA A 331 -18.90 12.11 -5.25
CA ALA A 331 -20.05 13.02 -5.21
C ALA A 331 -21.34 12.30 -5.63
N LEU A 332 -21.29 11.51 -6.71
CA LEU A 332 -22.40 10.68 -7.18
C LEU A 332 -22.86 9.71 -6.08
N ARG A 333 -21.91 9.00 -5.45
CA ARG A 333 -22.20 8.08 -4.33
C ARG A 333 -22.83 8.82 -3.14
N GLY A 334 -22.43 10.05 -2.88
CA GLY A 334 -23.06 10.92 -1.89
C GLY A 334 -24.54 11.15 -2.15
N CYS A 335 -24.92 11.44 -3.41
CA CYS A 335 -26.31 11.59 -3.82
C CYS A 335 -27.10 10.28 -3.64
N VAL A 336 -26.53 9.13 -4.02
CA VAL A 336 -27.18 7.82 -3.84
C VAL A 336 -27.47 7.52 -2.37
N ARG A 337 -26.51 7.79 -1.48
CA ARG A 337 -26.70 7.61 -0.05
C ARG A 337 -27.80 8.51 0.50
N SER A 338 -27.87 9.76 0.04
CA SER A 338 -28.90 10.71 0.46
C SER A 338 -30.30 10.27 0.06
N SER A 339 -30.45 9.69 -1.13
CA SER A 339 -31.74 9.19 -1.64
C SER A 339 -32.23 7.96 -0.84
N GLY A 340 -31.33 7.04 -0.49
CA GLY A 340 -31.68 5.84 0.31
C GLY A 340 -32.18 6.13 1.73
N TYR A 341 -31.74 7.22 2.37
CA TYR A 341 -32.30 7.64 3.67
C TYR A 341 -33.71 8.25 3.56
N SER A 342 -34.07 8.77 2.39
CA SER A 342 -35.38 9.40 2.13
C SER A 342 -36.49 8.36 1.89
N GLU A 343 -36.15 7.21 1.27
CA GLU A 343 -37.09 6.11 1.00
C GLU A 343 -37.43 5.28 2.27
N GLU A 344 -36.53 5.18 3.27
CA GLU A 344 -36.83 4.46 4.53
C GLU A 344 -37.80 5.23 5.45
N SER A 345 -38.01 6.52 5.21
CA SER A 345 -38.86 7.38 6.05
C SER A 345 -40.24 7.71 5.46
N THR A 346 -40.52 7.31 4.21
CA THR A 346 -41.77 7.66 3.52
C THR A 346 -42.44 6.42 2.91
N GLN A 347 -43.18 5.67 3.71
CA GLN A 347 -44.27 4.84 3.18
C GLN A 347 -45.44 5.78 2.88
N ALA A 348 -45.51 6.33 1.66
CA ALA A 348 -46.62 7.14 1.17
C ALA A 348 -46.82 6.91 -0.35
N PRO A 349 -48.03 7.18 -0.88
CA PRO A 349 -48.66 6.38 -1.93
C PRO A 349 -48.03 6.47 -3.32
N GLU A 350 -48.36 5.46 -4.12
CA GLU A 350 -48.05 5.28 -5.52
C GLU A 350 -48.52 6.47 -6.39
N ASP A 351 -47.66 7.46 -6.61
CA ASP A 351 -47.79 8.41 -7.73
C ASP A 351 -47.10 7.81 -8.97
N ASP A 352 -47.92 7.24 -9.86
CA ASP A 352 -47.53 6.51 -11.08
C ASP A 352 -46.64 7.35 -12.02
N ASP A 353 -46.78 8.68 -12.00
CA ASP A 353 -46.16 9.62 -12.94
C ASP A 353 -44.70 9.99 -12.57
N GLN A 354 -44.38 10.18 -11.29
CA GLN A 354 -43.00 10.52 -10.87
C GLN A 354 -42.07 9.29 -10.94
N HIS A 355 -42.63 8.10 -10.70
CA HIS A 355 -41.95 6.83 -10.96
C HIS A 355 -41.67 6.63 -12.46
N ALA A 356 -42.55 7.13 -13.35
CA ALA A 356 -42.34 7.07 -14.79
C ALA A 356 -41.16 7.95 -15.25
N VAL A 357 -40.98 9.14 -14.68
CA VAL A 357 -39.82 10.02 -14.97
C VAL A 357 -38.50 9.41 -14.48
N LYS A 358 -38.48 8.87 -13.25
CA LYS A 358 -37.31 8.16 -12.69
C LYS A 358 -36.95 6.94 -13.55
N ARG A 359 -37.95 6.15 -14.00
CA ARG A 359 -37.75 5.01 -14.91
C ARG A 359 -37.27 5.40 -16.31
N HIS A 360 -37.78 6.51 -16.86
CA HIS A 360 -37.34 7.00 -18.18
C HIS A 360 -35.86 7.36 -18.17
N LEU A 361 -35.40 8.08 -17.14
CA LEU A 361 -34.00 8.48 -17.03
C LEU A 361 -33.09 7.35 -16.54
N ALA A 362 -33.63 6.36 -15.83
CA ALA A 362 -32.89 5.19 -15.37
C ALA A 362 -32.22 4.45 -16.53
N GLY A 363 -32.93 4.26 -17.65
CA GLY A 363 -32.38 3.62 -18.84
C GLY A 363 -31.18 4.38 -19.43
N ALA A 364 -31.34 5.68 -19.65
CA ALA A 364 -30.29 6.54 -20.21
C ALA A 364 -29.08 6.66 -19.25
N CYS A 365 -29.30 6.86 -17.95
CA CYS A 365 -28.24 6.90 -16.95
C CYS A 365 -27.49 5.56 -16.85
N THR A 366 -28.22 4.44 -16.86
CA THR A 366 -27.60 3.11 -16.82
C THR A 366 -26.76 2.86 -18.07
N SER A 367 -27.26 3.27 -19.24
CA SER A 367 -26.52 3.21 -20.51
C SER A 367 -25.21 4.01 -20.43
N VAL A 368 -25.24 5.27 -20.00
CA VAL A 368 -24.03 6.09 -19.85
C VAL A 368 -23.06 5.48 -18.83
N ALA A 369 -23.53 4.96 -17.71
CA ALA A 369 -22.68 4.31 -16.72
C ALA A 369 -21.97 3.08 -17.28
N GLN A 370 -22.69 2.24 -18.04
CA GLN A 370 -22.14 1.05 -18.70
C GLN A 370 -21.10 1.43 -19.78
N GLN A 371 -21.35 2.47 -20.58
CA GLN A 371 -20.38 2.92 -21.58
C GLN A 371 -19.13 3.53 -20.92
N CYS A 372 -19.28 4.35 -19.88
CA CYS A 372 -18.15 4.85 -19.07
C CYS A 372 -17.30 3.69 -18.52
N ALA A 373 -17.96 2.68 -17.96
CA ALA A 373 -17.29 1.52 -17.40
C ALA A 373 -16.62 0.65 -18.47
N ARG A 374 -17.24 0.50 -19.64
CA ARG A 374 -16.65 -0.17 -20.80
C ARG A 374 -15.37 0.52 -21.27
N VAL A 375 -15.41 1.85 -21.46
CA VAL A 375 -14.23 2.64 -21.85
C VAL A 375 -13.10 2.50 -20.83
N MET A 376 -13.41 2.61 -19.53
CA MET A 376 -12.40 2.42 -18.48
C MET A 376 -11.84 0.99 -18.43
N ARG A 377 -12.65 -0.04 -18.70
CA ARG A 377 -12.18 -1.43 -18.78
C ARG A 377 -11.33 -1.69 -20.01
N GLU A 378 -11.67 -1.10 -21.15
CA GLU A 378 -10.84 -1.17 -22.35
C GLU A 378 -9.49 -0.47 -22.10
N ALA A 379 -9.50 0.70 -21.46
CA ALA A 379 -8.28 1.40 -21.05
C ALA A 379 -7.46 0.56 -20.05
N ALA A 380 -8.12 -0.09 -19.09
CA ALA A 380 -7.49 -1.00 -18.14
C ALA A 380 -6.89 -2.23 -18.83
N GLY A 381 -7.58 -2.80 -19.82
CA GLY A 381 -7.12 -3.92 -20.63
C GLY A 381 -5.92 -3.53 -21.48
N SER A 382 -5.96 -2.34 -22.10
CA SER A 382 -4.86 -1.78 -22.88
C SER A 382 -3.60 -1.60 -22.06
N VAL A 383 -3.74 -1.00 -20.87
CA VAL A 383 -2.64 -0.93 -19.90
C VAL A 383 -2.21 -2.34 -19.52
N GLY A 384 -3.08 -3.18 -18.95
CA GLY A 384 -2.72 -4.50 -18.43
C GLY A 384 -2.06 -5.44 -19.45
N ALA A 385 -2.43 -5.36 -20.72
CA ALA A 385 -1.84 -6.13 -21.80
C ALA A 385 -0.59 -5.46 -22.41
N MET A 386 -0.39 -4.14 -22.21
CA MET A 386 0.54 -3.30 -22.97
C MET A 386 0.29 -3.37 -24.49
N GLU A 387 -0.98 -3.43 -24.86
CA GLU A 387 -1.45 -3.50 -26.24
C GLU A 387 -2.52 -2.42 -26.42
N ILE A 388 -2.53 -1.72 -27.55
CA ILE A 388 -3.49 -0.65 -27.82
C ILE A 388 -4.22 -0.93 -29.13
N SER A 389 -5.54 -0.97 -29.09
CA SER A 389 -6.38 -0.81 -30.28
C SER A 389 -6.94 0.61 -30.24
N ARG A 390 -6.46 1.47 -31.14
CA ARG A 390 -6.93 2.85 -31.22
C ARG A 390 -8.35 2.89 -31.75
N ILE A 391 -8.64 2.07 -32.77
CA ILE A 391 -9.97 1.97 -33.38
C ILE A 391 -11.00 1.51 -32.34
N GLY A 392 -10.69 0.47 -31.56
CA GLY A 392 -11.58 -0.03 -30.51
C GLY A 392 -11.83 1.00 -29.40
N MET A 393 -10.79 1.73 -28.99
CA MET A 393 -10.91 2.78 -27.98
C MET A 393 -11.74 3.97 -28.49
N GLU A 394 -11.45 4.46 -29.70
CA GLU A 394 -12.17 5.57 -30.34
C GLU A 394 -13.66 5.22 -30.52
N LEU A 395 -13.96 3.99 -30.93
CA LEU A 395 -15.33 3.51 -31.04
C LEU A 395 -16.05 3.49 -29.69
N ALA A 396 -15.41 2.97 -28.63
CA ALA A 396 -15.99 2.95 -27.30
C ALA A 396 -16.25 4.36 -26.74
N VAL A 397 -15.34 5.31 -26.99
CA VAL A 397 -15.51 6.73 -26.63
C VAL A 397 -16.66 7.36 -27.43
N ALA A 398 -16.78 7.05 -28.72
CA ALA A 398 -17.87 7.54 -29.55
C ALA A 398 -19.25 7.03 -29.08
N GLU A 399 -19.36 5.76 -28.70
CA GLU A 399 -20.58 5.17 -28.14
C GLU A 399 -20.95 5.79 -26.78
N MET A 400 -19.95 6.03 -25.92
CA MET A 400 -20.14 6.76 -24.67
C MET A 400 -20.68 8.16 -24.92
N ASN A 401 -20.10 8.90 -25.87
CA ASN A 401 -20.55 10.25 -26.22
C ASN A 401 -21.96 10.28 -26.82
N ALA A 402 -22.33 9.27 -27.61
CA ALA A 402 -23.69 9.11 -28.11
C ALA A 402 -24.70 8.91 -26.96
N ALA A 403 -24.38 8.03 -26.00
CA ALA A 403 -25.23 7.83 -24.81
C ALA A 403 -25.36 9.09 -23.95
N VAL A 404 -24.28 9.87 -23.81
CA VAL A 404 -24.31 11.15 -23.08
C VAL A 404 -25.18 12.18 -23.79
N GLN A 405 -25.15 12.22 -25.13
CA GLN A 405 -26.02 13.11 -25.91
C GLN A 405 -27.50 12.74 -25.75
N GLU A 406 -27.84 11.45 -25.78
CA GLU A 406 -29.19 10.95 -25.51
C GLU A 406 -29.66 11.36 -24.11
N LEU A 407 -28.82 11.14 -23.09
CA LEU A 407 -29.12 11.53 -21.71
C LEU A 407 -29.32 13.06 -21.57
N GLN A 408 -28.54 13.87 -22.28
CA GLN A 408 -28.71 15.33 -22.29
C GLN A 408 -30.02 15.75 -22.98
N CYS A 409 -30.42 15.08 -24.05
CA CYS A 409 -31.70 15.30 -24.71
C CYS A 409 -32.88 14.99 -23.77
N ASP A 410 -32.83 13.85 -23.08
CA ASP A 410 -33.84 13.45 -22.11
C ASP A 410 -33.93 14.42 -20.93
N LEU A 411 -32.77 14.83 -20.39
CA LEU A 411 -32.70 15.80 -19.31
C LEU A 411 -33.28 17.17 -19.70
N ARG A 412 -33.10 17.60 -20.96
CA ARG A 412 -33.68 18.85 -21.48
C ARG A 412 -35.18 18.76 -21.72
N ALA A 413 -35.71 17.57 -22.04
CA ALA A 413 -37.14 17.35 -22.22
C ALA A 413 -37.90 17.26 -20.88
N LEU A 414 -37.20 16.97 -19.78
CA LEU A 414 -37.76 16.77 -18.44
C LEU A 414 -38.64 17.94 -17.93
N PRO A 415 -38.19 19.21 -17.96
CA PRO A 415 -38.97 20.33 -17.44
C PRO A 415 -40.27 20.55 -18.22
N SER A 416 -40.26 20.31 -19.53
CA SER A 416 -41.46 20.43 -20.36
C SER A 416 -42.48 19.33 -20.12
N LYS A 417 -42.03 18.13 -19.71
CA LYS A 417 -42.92 17.02 -19.33
C LYS A 417 -43.55 17.26 -17.96
N LEU A 418 -42.74 17.67 -16.97
CA LEU A 418 -43.21 18.04 -15.63
C LEU A 418 -44.18 19.23 -15.64
N ALA A 419 -43.98 20.22 -16.53
CA ALA A 419 -44.89 21.36 -16.69
C ALA A 419 -46.21 21.02 -17.40
N ALA A 420 -46.27 19.94 -18.19
CA ALA A 420 -47.46 19.51 -18.91
C ALA A 420 -48.44 18.72 -18.03
N GLU A 421 -47.96 18.12 -16.94
CA GLU A 421 -48.74 17.22 -16.06
C GLU A 421 -49.30 17.91 -14.80
N GLY A 422 -49.27 19.25 -14.78
CA GLY A 422 -49.50 20.09 -13.60
C GLY A 422 -50.47 19.59 -12.53
N LYS A 423 -49.95 19.45 -11.30
CA LYS A 423 -50.62 19.72 -10.03
C LYS A 423 -49.59 20.08 -8.96
N GLU A 424 -50.08 20.80 -7.96
CA GLU A 424 -49.36 21.56 -6.93
C GLU A 424 -48.03 20.94 -6.47
N GLU A 425 -46.98 21.75 -6.54
CA GLU A 425 -45.61 21.43 -6.12
C GLU A 425 -45.57 21.03 -4.64
N GLU A 426 -45.55 19.73 -4.35
CA GLU A 426 -45.05 19.26 -3.05
C GLU A 426 -43.53 19.49 -2.99
N GLU A 427 -43.04 20.05 -1.88
CA GLU A 427 -41.60 20.28 -1.65
C GLU A 427 -40.76 19.00 -1.83
N SER A 428 -41.35 17.82 -1.55
CA SER A 428 -40.78 16.49 -1.76
C SER A 428 -40.48 16.20 -3.25
N ALA A 429 -41.44 16.44 -4.14
CA ALA A 429 -41.31 16.19 -5.57
C ALA A 429 -40.23 17.08 -6.22
N VAL A 430 -40.09 18.33 -5.76
CA VAL A 430 -39.05 19.26 -6.20
C VAL A 430 -37.67 18.80 -5.73
N MET A 431 -37.55 18.33 -4.48
CA MET A 431 -36.29 17.81 -3.96
C MET A 431 -35.82 16.56 -4.73
N ASP A 432 -36.72 15.65 -5.07
CA ASP A 432 -36.39 14.44 -5.84
C ASP A 432 -36.00 14.76 -7.28
N ALA A 433 -36.69 15.70 -7.94
CA ALA A 433 -36.32 16.18 -9.26
C ALA A 433 -34.93 16.87 -9.27
N VAL A 434 -34.60 17.64 -8.23
CA VAL A 434 -33.27 18.26 -8.05
C VAL A 434 -32.19 17.20 -7.84
N GLN A 435 -32.46 16.16 -7.05
CA GLN A 435 -31.53 15.05 -6.85
C GLN A 435 -31.29 14.27 -8.15
N LEU A 436 -32.36 13.96 -8.90
CA LEU A 436 -32.27 13.27 -10.19
C LEU A 436 -31.46 14.09 -11.21
N PHE A 437 -31.69 15.40 -11.26
CA PHE A 437 -30.90 16.31 -12.09
C PHE A 437 -29.42 16.33 -11.68
N THR A 438 -29.16 16.35 -10.37
CA THR A 438 -27.79 16.34 -9.82
C THR A 438 -27.06 15.04 -10.17
N VAL A 439 -27.69 13.88 -9.98
CA VAL A 439 -27.15 12.56 -10.34
C VAL A 439 -26.82 12.50 -11.83
N THR A 440 -27.73 12.97 -12.68
CA THR A 440 -27.56 12.98 -14.14
C THR A 440 -26.41 13.89 -14.57
N SER A 441 -26.35 15.10 -14.01
CA SER A 441 -25.27 16.06 -14.26
C SER A 441 -23.90 15.53 -13.82
N LEU A 442 -23.82 14.89 -12.64
CA LEU A 442 -22.61 14.24 -12.16
C LEU A 442 -22.18 13.08 -13.06
N LEU A 443 -23.12 12.33 -13.64
CA LEU A 443 -22.81 11.24 -14.55
C LEU A 443 -22.24 11.74 -15.89
N ILE A 444 -22.78 12.85 -16.42
CA ILE A 444 -22.22 13.55 -17.59
C ILE A 444 -20.82 14.10 -17.29
N GLU A 445 -20.61 14.62 -16.08
CA GLU A 445 -19.28 15.07 -15.65
C GLU A 445 -18.31 13.87 -15.54
N VAL A 446 -18.76 12.72 -15.01
CA VAL A 446 -17.97 11.48 -14.96
C VAL A 446 -17.54 11.05 -16.36
N SER A 447 -18.44 11.05 -17.36
CA SER A 447 -18.07 10.67 -18.74
C SER A 447 -17.01 11.59 -19.32
N ALA A 448 -17.11 12.91 -19.09
CA ALA A 448 -16.07 13.86 -19.49
C ALA A 448 -14.72 13.61 -18.78
N ARG A 449 -14.73 13.17 -17.52
CA ARG A 449 -13.50 12.78 -16.82
C ARG A 449 -12.91 11.46 -17.31
N VAL A 450 -13.74 10.53 -17.78
CA VAL A 450 -13.29 9.26 -18.39
C VAL A 450 -12.51 9.53 -19.68
N GLU A 451 -12.94 10.47 -20.52
CA GLU A 451 -12.15 10.88 -21.70
C GLU A 451 -10.73 11.34 -21.33
N GLY A 452 -10.60 12.17 -20.29
CA GLY A 452 -9.29 12.59 -19.78
C GLY A 452 -8.43 11.44 -19.24
N VAL A 453 -9.04 10.33 -18.79
CA VAL A 453 -8.31 9.10 -18.44
C VAL A 453 -7.80 8.41 -19.71
N VAL A 454 -8.63 8.30 -20.74
CA VAL A 454 -8.27 7.70 -22.04
C VAL A 454 -7.11 8.47 -22.68
N GLU A 455 -7.18 9.80 -22.76
CA GLU A 455 -6.11 10.64 -23.32
C GLU A 455 -4.77 10.42 -22.59
N ALA A 456 -4.80 10.30 -21.26
CA ALA A 456 -3.61 10.04 -20.47
C ALA A 456 -3.06 8.62 -20.71
N VAL A 457 -3.94 7.62 -20.90
CA VAL A 457 -3.56 6.24 -21.25
C VAL A 457 -2.98 6.16 -22.65
N GLU A 458 -3.55 6.86 -23.63
CA GLU A 458 -3.01 6.94 -24.99
C GLU A 458 -1.62 7.60 -25.01
N THR A 459 -1.45 8.68 -24.24
CA THR A 459 -0.15 9.34 -24.08
C THR A 459 0.88 8.38 -23.47
N LEU A 460 0.50 7.64 -22.43
CA LEU A 460 1.33 6.59 -21.84
C LEU A 460 1.67 5.51 -22.86
N ALA A 461 0.69 5.00 -23.60
CA ALA A 461 0.85 3.93 -24.58
C ALA A 461 1.79 4.33 -25.72
N CYS A 462 1.65 5.56 -26.23
CA CYS A 462 2.52 6.11 -27.26
C CYS A 462 3.97 6.23 -26.78
N LEU A 463 4.18 6.79 -25.59
CA LEU A 463 5.52 6.99 -25.03
C LEU A 463 6.17 5.67 -24.58
N ALA A 464 5.37 4.71 -24.13
CA ALA A 464 5.83 3.39 -23.67
C ALA A 464 6.02 2.40 -24.83
N GLY A 465 5.55 2.73 -26.05
CA GLY A 465 5.64 1.87 -27.22
C GLY A 465 4.75 0.63 -27.10
N PHE A 466 3.50 0.80 -26.65
CA PHE A 466 2.54 -0.30 -26.61
C PHE A 466 2.34 -0.90 -28.01
N ARG A 467 2.12 -2.21 -28.06
CA ARG A 467 1.90 -2.91 -29.33
C ARG A 467 0.55 -2.49 -29.91
N SER A 468 0.53 -1.97 -31.14
CA SER A 468 -0.72 -1.71 -31.85
C SER A 468 -1.37 -3.01 -32.32
N LEU A 469 -2.67 -3.16 -32.05
CA LEU A 469 -3.48 -4.29 -32.52
C LEU A 469 -4.10 -4.04 -33.91
N ASP A 470 -4.27 -2.77 -34.28
CA ASP A 470 -4.93 -2.37 -35.53
C ASP A 470 -4.13 -2.81 -36.77
N VAL A 471 -2.80 -2.76 -36.71
CA VAL A 471 -1.89 -3.20 -37.79
C VAL A 471 -1.96 -4.71 -38.05
N LYS A 472 -2.32 -5.50 -37.02
CA LYS A 472 -2.39 -6.97 -37.11
C LYS A 472 -3.68 -7.43 -37.77
N ALA A 473 -4.77 -6.66 -37.64
CA ALA A 473 -6.04 -6.90 -38.30
C ALA A 473 -5.93 -6.66 -39.82
N GLU A 474 -5.29 -5.57 -40.25
CA GLU A 474 -5.10 -5.29 -41.69
C GLU A 474 -4.22 -6.34 -42.40
N ALA A 475 -3.20 -6.89 -41.70
CA ALA A 475 -2.37 -7.95 -42.24
C ALA A 475 -3.08 -9.32 -42.30
N SER A 476 -4.06 -9.55 -41.42
CA SER A 476 -4.91 -10.74 -41.40
C SER A 476 -5.98 -10.69 -42.50
N ASP A 477 -6.72 -9.57 -42.59
CA ASP A 477 -7.73 -9.36 -43.63
C ASP A 477 -7.11 -9.32 -45.03
N GLY A 478 -5.89 -8.76 -45.18
CA GLY A 478 -5.17 -8.78 -46.45
C GLY A 478 -4.68 -10.17 -46.89
N MET A 479 -4.58 -11.13 -45.96
CA MET A 479 -4.24 -12.52 -46.26
C MET A 479 -5.48 -13.32 -46.63
N ASP A 480 -6.60 -13.13 -45.92
CA ASP A 480 -7.86 -13.81 -46.21
C ASP A 480 -8.51 -13.30 -47.51
N ALA A 481 -8.41 -12.00 -47.83
CA ALA A 481 -8.83 -11.45 -49.12
C ALA A 481 -8.03 -12.02 -50.30
N LYS A 482 -6.72 -12.28 -50.11
CA LYS A 482 -5.87 -12.93 -51.12
C LYS A 482 -6.17 -14.43 -51.27
N VAL A 483 -6.59 -15.11 -50.21
CA VAL A 483 -7.00 -16.52 -50.28
C VAL A 483 -8.35 -16.67 -50.97
N GLN A 484 -9.26 -15.70 -50.84
CA GLN A 484 -10.55 -15.71 -51.54
C GLN A 484 -10.43 -15.45 -53.05
N ASP A 485 -9.48 -14.60 -53.48
CA ASP A 485 -9.17 -14.39 -54.91
C ASP A 485 -8.50 -15.61 -55.58
N TYR A 486 -7.87 -16.50 -54.82
CA TYR A 486 -7.28 -17.75 -55.34
C TYR A 486 -8.28 -18.91 -55.45
N VAL A 487 -9.49 -18.78 -54.91
CA VAL A 487 -10.53 -19.82 -54.92
C VAL A 487 -11.63 -19.54 -55.98
N GLN A 488 -11.54 -18.43 -56.72
CA GLN A 488 -12.46 -18.09 -57.83
C GLN A 488 -11.83 -18.18 -59.24
N VAL A 489 -10.73 -18.91 -59.44
CA VAL A 489 -10.18 -19.22 -60.78
C VAL A 489 -10.38 -20.68 -61.14
#